data_AF-A0A949SST1-F1
#
_entry.id   AF-A0A949SST1-F1
#
_cell.length_a   1.000
_cell.length_b   1.000
_cell.length_c   1.000
_cell.angle_alpha   90.00
_cell.angle_beta   90.00
_cell.angle_gamma   90.00
#
_symmetry.space_group_name_H-M   'P 1'
#
loop_
_entity.id
_entity.type
_entity.pdbx_description
1 polymer ?
#
loop_
_entity_poly.entity_id
_entity_poly.type
_entity_poly.pdbx_seq_one_letter_code
_entity_poly.pdbx_strand_id
1 'polypeptide(L)'
;MFTHPPAPEEIQRSRLHDRRAGNLRRHGFTLIEVILAMGLIGLLIGGVYSIANGALQLGTSMNNARVAETRLTHFTAAWRDYLENLPPGIRLSCGIEKARRGAAGNLLIEGGQPPFIWTRRVRLADAVEFAITRSQEQGALQLNVRHLRRLEKPNAFDAYEQIAELPLLHGLKEFRWEFYNAEKKRWFASWNPEKDPVPPLYMRLHFQFLKDPREYDFTYWIANDLVALK
;
A
#
# COMPACT_ATOMS: atom_id res chain seq x y z
N MET A 1 4.19 93.59 64.25
CA MET A 1 2.92 93.72 65.00
C MET A 1 2.19 92.38 64.90
N PHE A 2 1.91 91.74 66.05
CA PHE A 2 1.15 90.48 66.28
C PHE A 2 1.80 89.16 65.77
N THR A 3 1.86 88.01 66.46
CA THR A 3 1.48 87.50 67.81
C THR A 3 2.07 86.07 67.94
N HIS A 4 2.53 85.67 69.12
CA HIS A 4 2.69 84.24 69.56
C HIS A 4 1.35 83.71 70.13
N PRO A 5 1.17 82.44 70.55
CA PRO A 5 1.53 81.08 70.05
C PRO A 5 0.24 80.17 70.00
N PRO A 6 0.25 78.81 69.87
CA PRO A 6 0.64 77.90 70.98
C PRO A 6 1.34 76.57 70.54
N ALA A 7 2.02 75.89 71.48
CA ALA A 7 2.28 74.44 71.46
C ALA A 7 1.01 73.69 71.98
N PRO A 8 0.82 72.35 71.96
CA PRO A 8 1.76 71.23 71.81
C PRO A 8 1.24 70.07 70.90
N GLU A 9 2.02 69.01 70.66
CA GLU A 9 1.57 67.63 70.90
C GLU A 9 2.64 66.58 70.56
N GLU A 10 2.82 65.71 71.54
CA GLU A 10 3.68 64.57 71.63
C GLU A 10 2.98 63.38 70.94
N ILE A 11 3.57 62.81 69.89
CA ILE A 11 3.24 61.43 69.49
C ILE A 11 4.53 60.62 69.47
N GLN A 12 4.83 60.04 70.62
CA GLN A 12 5.52 58.76 70.71
C GLN A 12 4.78 57.74 69.83
N ARG A 13 5.42 57.27 68.76
CA ARG A 13 5.18 55.92 68.24
C ARG A 13 6.47 55.12 68.30
N SER A 14 6.61 54.46 69.45
CA SER A 14 7.03 53.07 69.62
C SER A 14 7.29 52.34 68.29
N ARG A 15 8.55 51.97 68.06
CA ARG A 15 9.13 50.65 68.37
C ARG A 15 8.67 49.53 67.43
N LEU A 16 9.69 48.82 66.92
CA LEU A 16 9.69 47.43 66.47
C LEU A 16 9.20 47.19 65.03
N HIS A 17 10.03 47.58 64.06
CA HIS A 17 10.18 46.71 62.90
C HIS A 17 10.96 45.46 63.33
N ASP A 18 10.16 44.45 63.65
CA ASP A 18 10.52 43.06 63.88
C ASP A 18 11.37 42.58 62.69
N ARG A 19 12.70 42.61 62.82
CA ARG A 19 13.62 41.90 61.93
C ARG A 19 13.47 40.41 62.19
N ARG A 20 12.38 39.83 61.67
CA ARG A 20 12.35 38.39 61.39
C ARG A 20 13.26 38.15 60.20
N ALA A 21 14.55 37.99 60.49
CA ALA A 21 15.44 37.24 59.63
C ALA A 21 14.82 35.84 59.50
N GLY A 22 14.04 35.64 58.45
CA GLY A 22 13.56 34.33 58.03
C GLY A 22 14.78 33.46 57.87
N ASN A 23 14.92 32.50 58.78
CA ASN A 23 15.94 31.49 58.76
C ASN A 23 15.81 30.73 57.44
N LEU A 24 16.54 31.15 56.40
CA LEU A 24 16.75 30.39 55.17
C LEU A 24 17.55 29.16 55.59
N ARG A 25 16.84 28.15 56.11
CA ARG A 25 17.38 26.82 56.35
C ARG A 25 17.91 26.32 55.02
N ARG A 26 19.24 26.33 54.87
CA ARG A 26 19.95 25.59 53.83
C ARG A 26 19.77 24.11 54.11
N HIS A 27 18.69 23.54 53.58
CA HIS A 27 18.55 22.10 53.48
C HIS A 27 19.36 21.67 52.25
N GLY A 28 20.47 20.96 52.48
CA GLY A 28 21.17 20.27 51.40
C GLY A 28 20.32 19.08 50.94
N PHE A 29 20.35 18.78 49.64
CA PHE A 29 19.67 17.60 49.09
C PHE A 29 20.23 16.34 49.73
N THR A 30 19.35 15.46 50.18
CA THR A 30 19.76 14.16 50.71
C THR A 30 20.13 13.23 49.56
N LEU A 31 21.10 12.32 49.76
CA LEU A 31 21.53 11.37 48.73
C LEU A 31 20.35 10.55 48.17
N ILE A 32 19.42 10.16 49.06
CA ILE A 32 18.23 9.38 48.69
C ILE A 32 17.30 10.16 47.76
N GLU A 33 17.16 11.46 47.96
CA GLU A 33 16.32 12.34 47.15
C GLU A 33 16.90 12.54 45.74
N VAL A 34 18.23 12.62 45.62
CA VAL A 34 18.93 12.66 44.33
C VAL A 34 18.75 11.34 43.57
N ILE A 35 18.87 10.20 44.24
CA ILE A 35 18.65 8.89 43.63
C ILE A 35 17.18 8.73 43.18
N LEU A 36 16.22 9.17 43.99
CA LEU A 36 14.80 9.18 43.65
C LEU A 36 14.51 10.08 42.44
N ALA A 37 15.09 11.28 42.40
CA ALA A 37 14.95 12.21 41.28
C ALA A 37 15.55 11.62 39.99
N MET A 38 16.75 11.03 40.06
CA MET A 38 17.37 10.35 38.92
C MET A 38 16.55 9.15 38.43
N GLY A 39 15.97 8.37 39.35
CA GLY A 39 15.07 7.26 39.00
C GLY A 39 13.79 7.74 38.32
N LEU A 40 13.17 8.82 38.81
CA LEU A 40 11.99 9.44 38.21
C LEU A 40 12.30 9.96 36.81
N ILE A 41 13.44 10.64 36.63
CA ILE A 41 13.88 11.14 35.32
C ILE A 41 14.13 9.97 34.36
N GLY A 42 14.77 8.89 34.80
CA GLY A 42 14.97 7.70 33.99
C GLY A 42 13.64 7.08 33.52
N LEU A 43 12.65 7.01 34.41
CA LEU A 43 11.32 6.50 34.10
C LEU A 43 10.57 7.42 33.12
N LEU A 44 10.67 8.74 33.29
CA LEU A 44 10.09 9.73 32.38
C LEU A 44 10.70 9.64 30.98
N ILE A 45 12.04 9.58 30.89
CA ILE A 45 12.75 9.44 29.61
C ILE A 45 12.35 8.12 28.95
N GLY A 46 12.37 6.99 29.69
CA GLY A 46 11.96 5.69 29.17
C GLY A 46 10.51 5.66 28.68
N GLY A 47 9.59 6.28 29.42
CA GLY A 47 8.19 6.42 29.03
C GLY A 47 8.00 7.22 27.75
N VAL A 48 8.68 8.37 27.63
CA VAL A 48 8.61 9.23 26.44
C VAL A 48 9.20 8.53 25.22
N TYR A 49 10.35 7.87 25.35
CA TYR A 49 10.95 7.10 24.25
C TYR A 49 10.07 5.94 23.80
N SER A 50 9.42 5.23 24.74
CA SER A 50 8.49 4.15 24.41
C SER A 50 7.28 4.64 23.60
N ILE A 51 6.67 5.75 24.03
CA ILE A 51 5.54 6.37 23.32
C ILE A 51 5.97 6.88 21.95
N ALA A 52 7.12 7.55 21.85
CA ALA A 52 7.65 8.04 20.59
C ALA A 52 7.91 6.89 19.60
N ASN A 53 8.53 5.80 20.05
CA ASN A 53 8.78 4.63 19.22
C ASN A 53 7.47 3.95 18.79
N GLY A 54 6.49 3.81 19.69
CA GLY A 54 5.17 3.29 19.37
C GLY A 54 4.45 4.12 18.32
N ALA A 55 4.49 5.45 18.44
CA ALA A 55 3.89 6.37 17.48
C ALA A 55 4.59 6.31 16.10
N LEU A 56 5.92 6.19 16.07
CA LEU A 56 6.68 6.04 14.82
C LEU A 56 6.39 4.70 14.13
N GLN A 57 6.32 3.60 14.89
CA GLN A 57 5.96 2.29 14.37
C GLN A 57 4.52 2.27 13.83
N LEU A 58 3.59 2.93 14.53
CA LEU A 58 2.22 3.09 14.05
C LEU A 58 2.16 3.94 12.77
N GLY A 59 2.86 5.08 12.75
CA GLY A 59 2.90 5.95 11.58
C GLY A 59 3.44 5.23 10.34
N THR A 60 4.52 4.45 10.48
CA THR A 60 5.10 3.68 9.38
C THR A 60 4.16 2.56 8.89
N SER A 61 3.55 1.81 9.81
CA SER A 61 2.58 0.75 9.46
C SER A 61 1.32 1.30 8.77
N MET A 62 0.78 2.42 9.26
CA MET A 62 -0.36 3.11 8.62
C MET A 62 0.00 3.62 7.22
N ASN A 63 1.18 4.22 7.05
CA ASN A 63 1.63 4.69 5.75
C ASN A 63 1.75 3.52 4.75
N ASN A 64 2.34 2.40 5.17
CA ASN A 64 2.46 1.21 4.33
C ASN A 64 1.09 0.63 3.95
N ALA A 65 0.15 0.57 4.90
CA ALA A 65 -1.22 0.11 4.65
C ALA A 65 -1.93 1.02 3.63
N ARG A 66 -1.81 2.35 3.77
CA ARG A 66 -2.40 3.32 2.84
C ARG A 66 -1.82 3.21 1.43
N VAL A 67 -0.51 3.02 1.31
CA VAL A 67 0.15 2.80 0.00
C VAL A 67 -0.36 1.52 -0.65
N ALA A 68 -0.51 0.43 0.11
CA ALA A 68 -1.05 -0.83 -0.40
C ALA A 68 -2.50 -0.70 -0.89
N GLU A 69 -3.36 -0.03 -0.11
CA GLU A 69 -4.75 0.23 -0.48
C GLU A 69 -4.86 1.10 -1.74
N THR A 70 -4.06 2.17 -1.82
CA THR A 70 -4.03 3.04 -3.01
C THR A 70 -3.58 2.28 -4.25
N ARG A 71 -2.56 1.42 -4.14
CA ARG A 71 -2.09 0.56 -5.24
C ARG A 71 -3.19 -0.39 -5.72
N LEU A 72 -3.93 -0.99 -4.80
CA LEU A 72 -5.04 -1.88 -5.12
C LEU A 72 -6.12 -1.14 -5.92
N THR A 73 -6.55 0.04 -5.45
CA THR A 73 -7.54 0.86 -6.17
C THR A 73 -7.06 1.25 -7.57
N HIS A 74 -5.80 1.65 -7.70
CA HIS A 74 -5.23 2.02 -9.00
C HIS A 74 -5.11 0.82 -9.94
N PHE A 75 -4.71 -0.35 -9.41
CA PHE A 75 -4.64 -1.59 -10.16
C PHE A 75 -6.02 -1.97 -10.71
N THR A 76 -7.05 -2.00 -9.87
CA THR A 76 -8.39 -2.42 -10.32
C THR A 76 -9.03 -1.43 -11.30
N ALA A 77 -8.76 -0.13 -11.16
CA ALA A 77 -9.19 0.89 -12.10
C ALA A 77 -8.47 0.77 -13.45
N ALA A 78 -7.13 0.68 -13.45
CA ALA A 78 -6.35 0.51 -14.68
C ALA A 78 -6.67 -0.81 -15.39
N TRP A 79 -6.93 -1.87 -14.63
CA TRP A 79 -7.35 -3.17 -15.15
C TRP A 79 -8.70 -3.09 -15.85
N ARG A 80 -9.68 -2.41 -15.24
CA ARG A 80 -10.99 -2.18 -15.84
C ARG A 80 -10.86 -1.41 -17.15
N ASP A 81 -10.20 -0.26 -17.10
CA ASP A 81 -9.99 0.60 -18.26
C ASP A 81 -9.29 -0.14 -19.40
N TYR A 82 -8.31 -0.98 -19.07
CA TYR A 82 -7.63 -1.81 -20.05
C TYR A 82 -8.58 -2.76 -20.77
N LEU A 83 -9.37 -3.55 -20.03
CA LEU A 83 -10.25 -4.57 -20.62
C LEU A 83 -11.42 -3.97 -21.39
N GLU A 84 -11.94 -2.83 -20.95
CA GLU A 84 -13.02 -2.09 -21.60
C GLU A 84 -12.55 -1.37 -22.88
N ASN A 85 -11.24 -1.13 -23.04
CA ASN A 85 -10.67 -0.49 -24.23
C ASN A 85 -9.81 -1.45 -25.08
N LEU A 86 -9.95 -2.76 -24.88
CA LEU A 86 -9.26 -3.74 -25.73
C LEU A 86 -9.75 -3.61 -27.18
N PRO A 87 -8.84 -3.55 -28.16
CA PRO A 87 -9.24 -3.50 -29.55
C PRO A 87 -9.91 -4.83 -29.96
N PRO A 88 -10.72 -4.82 -31.03
CA PRO A 88 -11.25 -6.05 -31.60
C PRO A 88 -10.12 -6.93 -32.15
N GLY A 89 -10.32 -8.24 -32.14
CA GLY A 89 -9.34 -9.20 -32.68
C GLY A 89 -8.18 -9.55 -31.75
N ILE A 90 -8.23 -9.12 -30.48
CA ILE A 90 -7.30 -9.58 -29.46
C ILE A 90 -7.34 -11.10 -29.31
N ARG A 91 -6.18 -11.69 -29.01
CA ARG A 91 -6.08 -13.10 -28.62
C ARG A 91 -5.81 -13.17 -27.13
N LEU A 92 -6.75 -13.73 -26.40
CA LEU A 92 -6.62 -13.98 -24.98
C LEU A 92 -6.32 -15.46 -24.78
N SER A 93 -5.26 -15.78 -24.05
CA SER A 93 -4.94 -17.13 -23.63
C SER A 93 -4.62 -17.15 -22.15
N CYS A 94 -5.15 -18.15 -21.45
CA CYS A 94 -4.84 -18.39 -20.05
C CYS A 94 -4.71 -19.89 -19.87
N GLY A 95 -3.47 -20.35 -19.76
CA GLY A 95 -3.18 -21.77 -19.56
C GLY A 95 -3.28 -22.16 -18.09
N ILE A 96 -3.71 -23.38 -17.81
CA ILE A 96 -3.38 -24.04 -16.54
C ILE A 96 -1.98 -24.63 -16.73
N GLU A 97 -0.95 -23.78 -16.84
CA GLU A 97 0.39 -24.28 -16.54
C GLU A 97 0.38 -24.82 -15.11
N LYS A 98 1.29 -25.74 -14.76
CA LYS A 98 1.38 -26.39 -13.44
C LYS A 98 1.73 -25.38 -12.33
N ALA A 99 0.88 -24.39 -12.14
CA ALA A 99 0.90 -23.43 -11.08
C ALA A 99 0.49 -24.19 -9.82
N ARG A 100 1.48 -24.47 -8.99
CA ARG A 100 1.34 -25.28 -7.79
C ARG A 100 0.34 -24.59 -6.85
N ARG A 101 -0.79 -25.24 -6.57
CA ARG A 101 -1.78 -24.97 -5.50
C ARG A 101 -2.14 -23.48 -5.31
N GLY A 102 -3.17 -23.00 -6.00
CA GLY A 102 -3.81 -21.69 -5.74
C GLY A 102 -3.43 -20.54 -6.69
N ALA A 103 -2.58 -20.77 -7.68
CA ALA A 103 -2.34 -19.82 -8.76
C ALA A 103 -3.10 -20.29 -10.01
N ALA A 104 -3.99 -19.45 -10.56
CA ALA A 104 -4.44 -19.65 -11.93
C ALA A 104 -3.28 -19.26 -12.86
N GLY A 105 -3.02 -20.00 -13.94
CA GLY A 105 -1.80 -19.79 -14.72
C GLY A 105 -1.73 -18.41 -15.39
N ASN A 106 -0.65 -18.18 -16.13
CA ASN A 106 -0.37 -16.87 -16.71
C ASN A 106 -1.43 -16.49 -17.75
N LEU A 107 -1.86 -15.23 -17.72
CA LEU A 107 -2.79 -14.65 -18.68
C LEU A 107 -1.99 -13.88 -19.72
N LEU A 108 -2.06 -14.31 -20.98
CA LEU A 108 -1.44 -13.66 -22.12
C LEU A 108 -2.51 -13.01 -23.00
N ILE A 109 -2.34 -11.72 -23.29
CA ILE A 109 -3.19 -10.94 -24.19
C ILE A 109 -2.31 -10.41 -25.32
N GLU A 110 -2.66 -10.78 -26.55
CA GLU A 110 -1.95 -10.39 -27.77
C GLU A 110 -2.80 -9.43 -28.62
N GLY A 111 -2.15 -8.49 -29.31
CA GLY A 111 -2.82 -7.60 -30.26
C GLY A 111 -3.54 -6.40 -29.63
N GLY A 112 -3.29 -6.12 -28.35
CA GLY A 112 -3.82 -4.97 -27.61
C GLY A 112 -2.79 -3.87 -27.34
N GLN A 113 -3.25 -2.69 -26.92
CA GLN A 113 -2.36 -1.66 -26.38
C GLN A 113 -1.91 -2.04 -24.96
N PRO A 114 -0.63 -1.89 -24.59
CA PRO A 114 -0.18 -2.26 -23.25
C PRO A 114 -0.76 -1.34 -22.16
N PRO A 115 -1.27 -1.87 -21.03
CA PRO A 115 -2.00 -1.09 -20.02
C PRO A 115 -1.11 -0.23 -19.11
N PHE A 116 0.15 -0.62 -18.93
CA PHE A 116 1.07 0.06 -18.03
C PHE A 116 2.28 0.55 -18.83
N ILE A 117 2.24 1.79 -19.31
CA ILE A 117 3.32 2.37 -20.13
C ILE A 117 4.11 3.38 -19.30
N TRP A 118 5.29 2.98 -18.81
CA TRP A 118 6.21 3.87 -18.08
C TRP A 118 7.47 4.24 -18.88
N THR A 119 7.68 3.60 -20.04
CA THR A 119 8.76 3.96 -20.98
C THR A 119 8.28 3.83 -22.42
N ARG A 120 8.96 4.51 -23.34
CA ARG A 120 8.67 4.40 -24.79
C ARG A 120 8.84 2.98 -25.32
N ARG A 121 9.78 2.20 -24.76
CA ARG A 121 10.07 0.83 -25.20
C ARG A 121 8.89 -0.11 -24.93
N VAL A 122 8.22 0.07 -23.80
CA VAL A 122 7.04 -0.73 -23.39
C VAL A 122 5.85 -0.53 -24.33
N ARG A 123 5.72 0.66 -24.95
CA ARG A 123 4.67 0.93 -25.95
C ARG A 123 4.79 0.05 -27.20
N LEU A 124 5.99 -0.46 -27.49
CA LEU A 124 6.26 -1.31 -28.65
C LEU A 124 6.06 -2.81 -28.34
N ALA A 125 5.43 -3.14 -27.21
CA ALA A 125 5.09 -4.53 -26.89
C ALA A 125 3.95 -5.02 -27.80
N ASP A 126 4.12 -6.22 -28.34
CA ASP A 126 3.11 -6.89 -29.18
C ASP A 126 2.10 -7.69 -28.33
N ALA A 127 2.53 -8.10 -27.14
CA ALA A 127 1.73 -8.85 -26.19
C ALA A 127 2.05 -8.46 -24.75
N VAL A 128 1.09 -8.72 -23.87
CA VAL A 128 1.21 -8.49 -22.43
C VAL A 128 0.87 -9.80 -21.71
N GLU A 129 1.82 -10.27 -20.90
CA GLU A 129 1.64 -11.41 -20.02
C GLU A 129 1.47 -10.92 -18.58
N PHE A 130 0.41 -11.38 -17.92
CA PHE A 130 0.27 -11.28 -16.49
C PHE A 130 0.66 -12.59 -15.83
N ALA A 131 1.83 -12.56 -15.21
CA ALA A 131 2.48 -13.74 -14.66
C ALA A 131 2.35 -13.77 -13.14
N ILE A 132 1.99 -14.93 -12.61
CA ILE A 132 1.97 -15.17 -11.16
C ILE A 132 3.28 -15.86 -10.79
N THR A 133 4.11 -15.15 -10.03
CA THR A 133 5.43 -15.63 -9.60
C THR A 133 5.48 -15.77 -8.09
N ARG A 134 6.47 -16.52 -7.58
CA ARG A 134 6.73 -16.54 -6.13
C ARG A 134 7.40 -15.24 -5.73
N SER A 135 6.90 -14.65 -4.65
CA SER A 135 7.54 -13.51 -4.00
C SER A 135 8.80 -13.96 -3.24
N GLN A 136 9.62 -13.00 -2.82
CA GLN A 136 10.72 -13.22 -1.88
C GLN A 136 10.21 -13.63 -0.48
N GLU A 137 8.98 -13.22 -0.13
CA GLU A 137 8.34 -13.62 1.13
C GLU A 137 7.85 -15.08 1.04
N GLN A 138 8.21 -15.90 2.02
CA GLN A 138 7.91 -17.32 2.01
C GLN A 138 6.39 -17.57 1.96
N GLY A 139 5.96 -18.33 0.95
CA GLY A 139 4.54 -18.66 0.75
C GLY A 139 3.72 -17.57 0.08
N ALA A 140 4.29 -16.39 -0.20
CA ALA A 140 3.61 -15.34 -0.94
C ALA A 140 3.80 -15.46 -2.46
N LEU A 141 2.75 -15.08 -3.17
CA LEU A 141 2.72 -14.89 -4.61
C LEU A 141 2.82 -13.40 -4.94
N GLN A 142 3.18 -13.13 -6.19
CA GLN A 142 3.31 -11.80 -6.75
C GLN A 142 2.73 -11.80 -8.17
N LEU A 143 1.90 -10.80 -8.47
CA LEU A 143 1.40 -10.57 -9.81
C LEU A 143 2.34 -9.59 -10.52
N ASN A 144 2.88 -10.01 -11.66
CA ASN A 144 3.71 -9.18 -12.51
C ASN A 144 3.03 -8.96 -13.86
N VAL A 145 3.20 -7.78 -14.43
CA VAL A 145 2.93 -7.54 -15.85
C VAL A 145 4.25 -7.54 -16.61
N ARG A 146 4.32 -8.39 -17.63
CA ARG A 146 5.45 -8.54 -18.54
C ARG A 146 5.03 -8.07 -19.91
N HIS A 147 5.84 -7.19 -20.46
CA HIS A 147 5.65 -6.66 -21.79
C HIS A 147 6.55 -7.43 -22.75
N LEU A 148 5.92 -8.05 -23.74
CA LEU A 148 6.55 -9.01 -24.62
C LEU A 148 6.61 -8.44 -26.03
N ARG A 149 7.75 -8.66 -26.70
CA ARG A 149 7.92 -8.41 -28.13
C ARG A 149 7.97 -9.75 -28.84
N ARG A 150 7.24 -9.85 -29.96
CA ARG A 150 7.27 -11.04 -30.79
C ARG A 150 8.63 -11.15 -31.48
N LEU A 151 9.25 -12.32 -31.43
CA LEU A 151 10.50 -12.57 -32.13
C LEU A 151 10.24 -12.68 -33.65
N GLU A 152 11.09 -12.04 -34.46
CA GLU A 152 11.03 -12.15 -35.94
C GLU A 152 11.23 -13.59 -36.43
N LYS A 153 12.03 -14.36 -35.68
CA LYS A 153 12.25 -15.79 -35.89
C LYS A 153 11.94 -16.53 -34.59
N PRO A 154 10.66 -16.92 -34.36
CA PRO A 154 10.27 -17.69 -33.19
C PRO A 154 11.04 -19.01 -33.16
N ASN A 155 11.66 -19.33 -32.03
CA ASN A 155 12.18 -20.68 -31.80
C ASN A 155 11.01 -21.57 -31.34
N ALA A 156 11.16 -22.89 -31.44
CA ALA A 156 10.12 -23.83 -31.02
C ALA A 156 9.69 -23.68 -29.55
N PHE A 157 10.52 -23.06 -28.71
CA PHE A 157 10.30 -22.88 -27.28
C PHE A 157 10.01 -21.44 -26.86
N ASP A 158 10.47 -20.44 -27.62
CA ASP A 158 10.32 -19.02 -27.29
C ASP A 158 9.83 -18.25 -28.52
N ALA A 159 8.58 -17.79 -28.46
CA ALA A 159 7.98 -16.92 -29.46
C ALA A 159 8.11 -15.42 -29.11
N TYR A 160 8.45 -15.13 -27.85
CA TYR A 160 8.42 -13.81 -27.27
C TYR A 160 9.69 -13.50 -26.49
N GLU A 161 10.15 -12.26 -26.60
CA GLU A 161 11.21 -11.69 -25.77
C GLU A 161 10.58 -10.77 -24.72
N GLN A 162 10.94 -10.97 -23.45
CA GLN A 162 10.54 -10.06 -22.38
C GLN A 162 11.31 -8.74 -22.47
N ILE A 163 10.59 -7.67 -22.79
CA ILE A 163 11.15 -6.32 -22.90
C ILE A 163 11.25 -5.66 -21.52
N ALA A 164 10.26 -5.91 -20.67
CA ALA A 164 10.08 -5.23 -19.40
C ALA A 164 9.13 -6.01 -18.49
N GLU A 165 9.32 -5.85 -17.19
CA GLU A 165 8.48 -6.45 -16.16
C GLU A 165 8.22 -5.42 -15.05
N LEU A 166 6.97 -5.34 -14.61
CA LEU A 166 6.54 -4.47 -13.52
C LEU A 166 5.74 -5.31 -12.52
N PRO A 167 6.14 -5.35 -11.24
CA PRO A 167 5.33 -5.97 -10.22
C PRO A 167 4.11 -5.10 -9.89
N LEU A 168 2.92 -5.68 -9.97
CA LEU A 168 1.65 -5.00 -9.72
C LEU A 168 1.20 -5.19 -8.26
N LEU A 169 1.14 -6.44 -7.82
CA LEU A 169 0.67 -6.81 -6.48
C LEU A 169 1.65 -7.78 -5.82
N HIS A 170 1.95 -7.56 -4.54
CA HIS A 170 2.83 -8.39 -3.73
C HIS A 170 2.08 -8.99 -2.54
N GLY A 171 2.62 -10.06 -1.96
CA GLY A 171 2.08 -10.62 -0.73
C GLY A 171 0.75 -11.34 -0.94
N LEU A 172 0.50 -11.85 -2.15
CA LEU A 172 -0.72 -12.57 -2.47
C LEU A 172 -0.67 -13.98 -1.86
N LYS A 173 -1.75 -14.41 -1.23
CA LYS A 173 -1.95 -15.79 -0.78
C LYS A 173 -2.53 -16.65 -1.92
N GLU A 174 -3.47 -16.07 -2.66
CA GLU A 174 -4.16 -16.70 -3.77
C GLU A 174 -4.45 -15.65 -4.84
N PHE A 175 -4.41 -16.06 -6.11
CA PHE A 175 -4.81 -15.21 -7.23
C PHE A 175 -5.32 -16.09 -8.39
N ARG A 176 -6.55 -15.82 -8.83
CA ARG A 176 -7.27 -16.60 -9.83
C ARG A 176 -8.04 -15.71 -10.81
N TRP A 177 -8.14 -16.19 -12.03
CA TRP A 177 -8.99 -15.64 -13.08
C TRP A 177 -9.97 -16.70 -13.54
N GLU A 178 -11.18 -16.27 -13.88
CA GLU A 178 -12.18 -17.09 -14.55
C GLU A 178 -12.79 -16.30 -15.71
N PHE A 179 -13.15 -17.01 -16.76
CA PHE A 179 -13.57 -16.45 -18.03
C PHE A 179 -14.97 -16.94 -18.37
N TYR A 180 -15.88 -16.02 -18.68
CA TYR A 180 -17.24 -16.35 -19.04
C TYR A 180 -17.36 -16.53 -20.56
N ASN A 181 -17.80 -17.71 -20.97
CA ASN A 181 -18.14 -17.99 -22.37
C ASN A 181 -19.64 -17.75 -22.57
N ALA A 182 -19.99 -16.82 -23.48
CA ALA A 182 -21.37 -16.45 -23.77
C ALA A 182 -22.16 -17.56 -24.48
N GLU A 183 -21.52 -18.34 -25.34
CA GLU A 183 -22.14 -19.45 -26.07
C GLU A 183 -22.48 -20.62 -25.14
N LYS A 184 -21.50 -21.01 -24.31
CA LYS A 184 -21.61 -22.12 -23.36
C LYS A 184 -22.32 -21.72 -22.06
N LYS A 185 -22.52 -20.42 -21.82
CA LYS A 185 -23.12 -19.82 -20.62
C LYS A 185 -22.48 -20.28 -19.30
N ARG A 186 -21.16 -20.46 -19.29
CA ARG A 186 -20.41 -21.01 -18.15
C ARG A 186 -19.07 -20.32 -17.97
N TRP A 187 -18.57 -20.37 -16.73
CA TRP A 187 -17.25 -19.90 -16.33
C TRP A 187 -16.19 -20.99 -16.50
N PHE A 188 -15.01 -20.61 -16.96
CA PHE A 188 -13.85 -21.47 -17.16
C PHE A 188 -12.62 -20.87 -16.49
N ALA A 189 -11.81 -21.69 -15.83
CA ALA A 189 -10.55 -21.25 -15.20
C ALA A 189 -9.39 -21.05 -16.19
N SER A 190 -9.63 -21.33 -17.47
CA SER A 190 -8.64 -21.26 -18.54
C SER A 190 -9.31 -20.86 -19.84
N TRP A 191 -8.56 -20.20 -20.71
CA TRP A 191 -9.02 -19.85 -22.04
C TRP A 191 -7.98 -20.25 -23.08
N ASN A 192 -8.39 -20.96 -24.14
CA ASN A 192 -7.51 -21.29 -25.25
C ASN A 192 -8.12 -20.75 -26.56
N PRO A 193 -7.48 -19.78 -27.22
CA PRO A 193 -8.00 -19.17 -28.44
C PRO A 193 -8.07 -20.14 -29.64
N GLU A 194 -7.36 -21.28 -29.60
CA GLU A 194 -7.48 -22.32 -30.63
C GLU A 194 -8.79 -23.11 -30.53
N LYS A 195 -9.33 -23.24 -29.31
CA LYS A 195 -10.59 -23.95 -29.05
C LYS A 195 -11.79 -23.02 -29.01
N ASP A 196 -11.60 -21.83 -28.46
CA ASP A 196 -12.62 -20.80 -28.30
C ASP A 196 -12.07 -19.49 -28.91
N PRO A 197 -12.21 -19.31 -30.24
CA PRO A 197 -11.56 -18.21 -30.97
C PRO A 197 -12.17 -16.84 -30.68
N VAL A 198 -13.43 -16.79 -30.26
CA VAL A 198 -14.06 -15.58 -29.74
C VAL A 198 -13.57 -15.38 -28.31
N PRO A 199 -12.95 -14.25 -27.93
CA PRO A 199 -12.48 -14.07 -26.56
C PRO A 199 -13.67 -13.96 -25.57
N PRO A 200 -13.42 -14.19 -24.27
CA PRO A 200 -14.48 -14.28 -23.28
C PRO A 200 -15.18 -12.93 -23.05
N LEU A 201 -16.48 -12.96 -22.76
CA LEU A 201 -17.28 -11.74 -22.58
C LEU A 201 -17.00 -11.08 -21.23
N TYR A 202 -16.84 -11.88 -20.18
CA TYR A 202 -16.48 -11.39 -18.86
C TYR A 202 -15.27 -12.12 -18.32
N MET A 203 -14.51 -11.43 -17.49
CA MET A 203 -13.47 -12.02 -16.67
C MET A 203 -13.73 -11.70 -15.20
N ARG A 204 -13.69 -12.72 -14.36
CA ARG A 204 -13.74 -12.60 -12.91
C ARG A 204 -12.34 -12.77 -12.35
N LEU A 205 -11.94 -11.83 -11.53
CA LEU A 205 -10.66 -11.78 -10.86
C LEU A 205 -10.87 -11.99 -9.36
N HIS A 206 -10.22 -13.00 -8.80
CA HIS A 206 -10.30 -13.33 -7.39
C HIS A 206 -8.91 -13.40 -6.76
N PHE A 207 -8.67 -12.66 -5.68
CA PHE A 207 -7.40 -12.75 -4.95
C PHE A 207 -7.54 -12.41 -3.46
N GLN A 208 -6.55 -12.87 -2.69
CA GLN A 208 -6.45 -12.63 -1.25
C GLN A 208 -5.00 -12.35 -0.91
N PHE A 209 -4.73 -11.42 0.00
CA PHE A 209 -3.38 -11.18 0.52
C PHE A 209 -3.07 -12.08 1.72
N LEU A 210 -1.79 -12.32 1.98
CA LEU A 210 -1.33 -13.21 3.04
C LEU A 210 -1.54 -12.61 4.44
N LYS A 211 -1.46 -11.28 4.53
CA LYS A 211 -1.59 -10.50 5.78
C LYS A 211 -2.95 -9.81 5.94
N ASP A 212 -3.82 -9.89 4.92
CA ASP A 212 -5.16 -9.33 4.97
C ASP A 212 -6.18 -10.47 4.81
N PRO A 213 -7.09 -10.69 5.77
CA PRO A 213 -8.12 -11.72 5.66
C PRO A 213 -9.14 -11.44 4.55
N ARG A 214 -9.25 -10.21 4.05
CA ARG A 214 -10.23 -9.83 3.02
C ARG A 214 -9.99 -10.58 1.71
N GLU A 215 -11.08 -11.07 1.15
CA GLU A 215 -11.12 -11.63 -0.21
C GLU A 215 -11.62 -10.55 -1.17
N TYR A 216 -10.96 -10.45 -2.31
CA TYR A 216 -11.28 -9.49 -3.35
C TYR A 216 -11.81 -10.24 -4.58
N ASP A 217 -13.04 -9.91 -4.98
CA ASP A 217 -13.70 -10.45 -6.17
C ASP A 217 -14.18 -9.29 -7.05
N PHE A 218 -13.73 -9.28 -8.30
CA PHE A 218 -14.11 -8.28 -9.29
C PHE A 218 -14.51 -8.97 -10.59
N THR A 219 -15.64 -8.56 -11.16
CA THR A 219 -16.05 -8.97 -12.50
C THR A 219 -15.91 -7.81 -13.47
N TYR A 220 -15.23 -8.05 -14.58
CA TYR A 220 -14.95 -7.08 -15.63
C TYR A 220 -15.55 -7.56 -16.94
N TRP A 221 -16.10 -6.62 -17.71
CA TRP A 221 -16.45 -6.84 -19.10
C TRP A 221 -15.19 -6.73 -19.97
N ILE A 222 -15.13 -7.52 -21.04
CA ILE A 222 -14.11 -7.44 -22.07
C ILE A 222 -14.82 -6.93 -23.32
N ALA A 223 -14.53 -5.69 -23.73
CA ALA A 223 -15.28 -4.98 -24.76
C ALA A 223 -14.86 -5.35 -26.21
N ASN A 224 -14.22 -6.50 -26.37
CA ASN A 224 -13.70 -6.98 -27.65
C ASN A 224 -14.81 -7.35 -28.65
N ASP A 225 -16.06 -7.38 -28.20
CA ASP A 225 -17.29 -7.64 -28.95
C ASP A 225 -17.84 -6.39 -29.67
N LEU A 226 -17.32 -5.20 -29.38
CA LEU A 226 -17.80 -3.93 -29.96
C LEU A 226 -17.49 -3.74 -31.46
N VAL A 227 -16.90 -4.72 -32.14
CA VAL A 227 -16.69 -4.68 -33.60
C VAL A 227 -17.25 -5.93 -34.25
N ALA A 228 -18.59 -5.98 -34.31
CA ALA A 228 -19.35 -6.91 -35.14
C ALA A 228 -20.54 -6.22 -35.84
N LEU A 229 -20.39 -4.95 -36.21
CA LEU A 229 -21.34 -4.25 -37.09
C LEU A 229 -20.58 -3.52 -38.21
N LYS A 230 -20.15 -4.29 -39.21
CA LYS A 230 -19.98 -3.80 -40.58
C LYS A 230 -20.49 -4.86 -41.54
#